data_AF-A0A8J3MHB4-F1
#
_entry.id   AF-A0A8J3MHB4-F1
#
_cell.length_a   1.000
_cell.length_b   1.000
_cell.length_c   1.000
_cell.angle_alpha   90.00
_cell.angle_beta   90.00
_cell.angle_gamma   90.00
#
_symmetry.space_group_name_H-M   'P 1'
#
loop_
_entity.id
_entity.type
_entity.pdbx_description
1 polymer ?
#
loop_
_entity_poly.entity_id
_entity_poly.type
_entity_poly.pdbx_seq_one_letter_code
_entity_poly.pdbx_strand_id
1 'polypeptide(L)'
;MAVELVAGHGVRIDGFPDLTYGLTGAEVCDLVERRTRLHRTWGCGLTWSFGWHLDGVSVQAGGGPDRLADTFAVSRRTVFYRAGREGLAAHEPVVFAGVDVFEWTAEEVVACLRSDGHEVSERTQIVRVGAELCLYRWDGPGRPFTDAWLSRPYPDDPDAPQYRI
;
A
#
# COMPACT_ATOMS: atom_id res chain seq x y z
N MET A 1 -9.95 1.56 -13.82
CA MET A 1 -10.20 1.42 -12.36
C MET A 1 -8.94 1.80 -11.62
N ALA A 2 -8.82 3.03 -11.12
CA ALA A 2 -7.63 3.44 -10.37
C ALA A 2 -7.68 2.96 -8.91
N VAL A 3 -6.50 2.70 -8.32
CA VAL A 3 -6.30 2.56 -6.87
C VAL A 3 -5.61 3.83 -6.39
N GLU A 4 -6.31 4.67 -5.64
CA GLU A 4 -5.76 5.90 -5.08
C GLU A 4 -5.31 5.69 -3.63
N LEU A 5 -4.03 5.95 -3.37
CA LEU A 5 -3.44 5.99 -2.04
C LEU A 5 -3.58 7.41 -1.48
N VAL A 6 -4.30 7.56 -0.37
CA VAL A 6 -4.65 8.88 0.18
C VAL A 6 -4.10 9.02 1.59
N ALA A 7 -3.03 9.81 1.72
CA ALA A 7 -2.43 10.23 2.99
C ALA A 7 -3.49 10.69 4.01
N GLY A 8 -3.33 10.29 5.27
CA GLY A 8 -4.28 10.58 6.35
C GLY A 8 -5.67 9.94 6.22
N HIS A 9 -5.97 9.21 5.14
CA HIS A 9 -7.30 8.68 4.88
C HIS A 9 -7.32 7.16 4.71
N GLY A 10 -6.55 6.59 3.78
CA GLY A 10 -6.59 5.18 3.41
C GLY A 10 -6.51 4.97 1.90
N VAL A 11 -7.35 4.10 1.35
CA VAL A 11 -7.34 3.75 -0.08
C VAL A 11 -8.72 3.93 -0.70
N ARG A 12 -8.76 4.54 -1.89
CA ARG A 12 -9.95 4.55 -2.75
C ARG A 12 -9.72 3.61 -3.93
N ILE A 13 -10.73 2.82 -4.25
CA ILE A 13 -10.69 1.89 -5.37
C ILE A 13 -11.98 2.11 -6.15
N ASP A 14 -11.86 2.45 -7.42
CA ASP A 14 -13.01 2.62 -8.30
C ASP A 14 -13.97 1.44 -8.22
N GLY A 15 -15.25 1.71 -7.94
CA GLY A 15 -16.28 0.68 -7.78
C GLY A 15 -16.37 0.04 -6.40
N PHE A 16 -15.46 0.36 -5.46
CA PHE A 16 -15.52 -0.01 -4.05
C PHE A 16 -15.89 1.20 -3.17
N PRO A 17 -16.38 0.98 -1.94
CA PRO A 17 -16.47 2.04 -0.93
C PRO A 17 -15.05 2.41 -0.46
N ASP A 18 -14.86 3.65 -0.04
CA ASP A 18 -13.60 4.10 0.54
C ASP A 18 -13.20 3.21 1.74
N LEU A 19 -11.96 2.72 1.71
CA LEU A 19 -11.38 1.95 2.80
C LEU A 19 -10.49 2.87 3.61
N THR A 20 -11.02 3.33 4.75
CA THR A 20 -10.38 4.35 5.56
C THR A 20 -9.69 3.76 6.79
N TYR A 21 -8.76 4.53 7.35
CA TYR A 21 -8.30 4.27 8.71
C TYR A 21 -9.46 4.28 9.70
N GLY A 22 -9.30 3.53 10.80
CA GLY A 22 -10.31 3.44 11.85
C GLY A 22 -11.38 2.36 11.65
N LEU A 23 -11.47 1.75 10.47
CA LEU A 23 -12.38 0.62 10.22
C LEU A 23 -11.94 -0.63 10.99
N THR A 24 -12.87 -1.37 11.56
CA THR A 24 -12.60 -2.69 12.12
C THR A 24 -12.37 -3.72 11.01
N GLY A 25 -11.71 -4.83 11.34
CA GLY A 25 -11.54 -5.93 10.39
C GLY A 25 -12.87 -6.48 9.85
N ALA A 26 -13.93 -6.47 10.66
CA ALA A 26 -15.26 -6.90 10.24
C ALA A 26 -15.88 -5.95 9.21
N GLU A 27 -15.76 -4.64 9.42
CA GLU A 27 -16.24 -3.64 8.46
C GLU A 27 -15.48 -3.72 7.13
N VAL A 28 -14.15 -3.90 7.18
CA VAL A 28 -13.36 -4.16 5.97
C VAL A 28 -13.87 -5.41 5.24
N CYS A 29 -14.13 -6.49 5.98
CA CYS A 29 -14.71 -7.69 5.37
C CYS A 29 -16.04 -7.39 4.68
N ASP A 30 -16.99 -6.77 5.38
CA ASP A 30 -18.33 -6.50 4.86
C ASP A 30 -18.32 -5.60 3.59
N LEU A 31 -17.37 -4.66 3.52
CA LEU A 31 -17.23 -3.75 2.38
C LEU A 31 -16.64 -4.45 1.14
N VAL A 32 -15.72 -5.40 1.34
CA VAL A 32 -14.93 -6.04 0.28
C VAL A 32 -15.54 -7.37 -0.18
N GLU A 33 -16.05 -8.22 0.72
CA GLU A 33 -16.57 -9.56 0.39
C GLU A 33 -17.74 -9.53 -0.60
N ARG A 34 -18.48 -8.42 -0.66
CA ARG A 34 -19.57 -8.22 -1.64
C ARG A 34 -19.08 -8.10 -3.09
N ARG A 35 -17.79 -7.86 -3.29
CA ARG A 35 -17.19 -7.53 -4.60
C ARG A 35 -16.07 -8.48 -5.01
N THR A 36 -15.38 -9.06 -4.04
CA THR A 36 -14.25 -9.96 -4.31
C THR A 36 -14.04 -10.93 -3.15
N ARG A 37 -13.24 -11.96 -3.41
CA ARG A 37 -12.91 -12.95 -2.39
C ARG A 37 -11.76 -12.45 -1.51
N LEU A 38 -12.03 -12.33 -0.23
CA LEU A 38 -11.00 -12.10 0.78
C LEU A 38 -10.23 -13.38 1.08
N HIS A 39 -8.96 -13.19 1.43
CA HIS A 39 -8.13 -14.20 2.05
C HIS A 39 -7.43 -13.61 3.27
N ARG A 40 -7.22 -14.45 4.28
CA ARG A 40 -6.47 -14.05 5.45
C ARG A 40 -5.00 -13.93 5.10
N THR A 41 -4.41 -12.80 5.46
CA THR A 41 -2.97 -12.55 5.28
C THR A 41 -2.28 -12.50 6.63
N TRP A 42 -0.96 -12.39 6.61
CA TRP A 42 -0.16 -12.14 7.80
C TRP A 42 0.71 -10.90 7.57
N GLY A 43 0.80 -10.05 8.58
CA GLY A 43 1.76 -8.96 8.62
C GLY A 43 2.31 -8.79 10.03
N CYS A 44 3.61 -8.55 10.14
CA CYS A 44 4.28 -8.28 11.41
C CYS A 44 3.58 -7.13 12.15
N GLY A 45 3.27 -7.32 13.43
CA GLY A 45 2.69 -6.28 14.28
C GLY A 45 1.21 -5.99 14.05
N LEU A 46 0.54 -6.71 13.14
CA LEU A 46 -0.90 -6.58 12.91
C LEU A 46 -1.67 -7.59 13.75
N THR A 47 -2.80 -7.16 14.33
CA THR A 47 -3.73 -8.04 15.05
C THR A 47 -4.66 -8.78 14.10
N TRP A 48 -4.95 -8.19 12.94
CA TRP A 48 -5.64 -8.80 11.83
C TRP A 48 -5.13 -8.25 10.50
N SER A 49 -5.25 -9.04 9.44
CA SER A 49 -5.01 -8.56 8.08
C SER A 49 -5.75 -9.42 7.06
N PHE A 50 -6.29 -8.75 6.04
CA PHE A 50 -7.00 -9.37 4.93
C PHE A 50 -6.46 -8.84 3.61
N GLY A 51 -6.39 -9.72 2.61
CA GLY A 51 -6.00 -9.39 1.26
C GLY A 51 -7.08 -9.74 0.25
N TRP A 52 -7.08 -9.04 -0.87
CA TRP A 52 -7.86 -9.36 -2.07
C TRP A 52 -7.10 -9.00 -3.33
N HIS A 53 -7.59 -9.49 -4.45
CA HIS A 53 -7.02 -9.22 -5.76
C HIS A 53 -7.94 -8.32 -6.57
N LEU A 54 -7.31 -7.37 -7.26
CA LEU A 54 -7.84 -6.63 -8.39
C LEU A 54 -7.05 -7.08 -9.63
N ASP A 55 -7.48 -6.64 -10.81
CA ASP A 55 -6.74 -6.93 -12.04
C ASP A 55 -5.36 -6.25 -11.99
N GLY A 56 -4.29 -7.06 -11.92
CA GLY A 56 -2.91 -6.60 -11.92
C GLY A 56 -2.30 -6.21 -10.57
N VAL A 57 -3.10 -6.05 -9.50
CA VAL A 57 -2.61 -5.72 -8.15
C VAL A 57 -3.31 -6.53 -7.06
N SER A 58 -2.61 -6.75 -5.96
CA SER A 58 -3.18 -7.23 -4.71
C SER A 58 -3.27 -6.07 -3.73
N VAL A 59 -4.37 -6.00 -2.98
CA VAL A 59 -4.57 -5.00 -1.93
C VAL A 59 -4.70 -5.73 -0.61
N GLN A 60 -4.14 -5.14 0.44
CA GLN A 60 -4.21 -5.61 1.82
C GLN A 60 -4.66 -4.48 2.73
N ALA A 61 -5.51 -4.83 3.69
CA ALA A 61 -5.82 -4.01 4.84
C ALA A 61 -5.34 -4.70 6.12
N GLY A 62 -4.85 -3.92 7.06
CA GLY A 62 -4.35 -4.39 8.34
C GLY A 62 -4.69 -3.44 9.47
N GLY A 63 -4.88 -4.00 10.66
CA GLY A 63 -5.08 -3.23 11.87
C GLY A 63 -4.14 -3.63 12.99
N GLY A 64 -3.64 -2.64 13.72
CA GLY A 64 -2.72 -2.77 14.84
C GLY A 64 -3.40 -3.14 16.17
N PRO A 65 -2.81 -2.75 17.31
CA PRO A 65 -3.24 -3.18 18.65
C PRO A 65 -4.67 -2.77 19.04
N ASP A 66 -5.13 -1.61 18.57
CA ASP A 66 -6.50 -1.12 18.77
C ASP A 66 -7.54 -1.87 17.92
N ARG A 67 -7.08 -2.79 17.06
CA ARG A 67 -7.87 -3.58 16.10
C ARG A 67 -8.57 -2.74 15.05
N LEU A 68 -8.16 -1.49 14.87
CA LEU A 68 -8.65 -0.62 13.80
C LEU A 68 -7.65 -0.60 12.65
N ALA A 69 -8.15 -0.40 11.44
CA ALA A 69 -7.33 -0.30 10.24
C ALA A 69 -6.37 0.88 10.42
N ASP A 70 -5.07 0.59 10.35
CA ASP A 70 -3.98 1.55 10.45
C ASP A 70 -3.00 1.43 9.27
N THR A 71 -3.16 0.39 8.45
CA THR A 71 -2.24 0.10 7.36
C THR A 71 -2.98 -0.46 6.15
N PHE A 72 -2.63 0.06 4.98
CA PHE A 72 -3.00 -0.51 3.69
C PHE A 72 -1.74 -0.80 2.88
N ALA A 73 -1.76 -1.88 2.11
CA ALA A 73 -0.68 -2.17 1.17
C ALA A 73 -1.26 -2.53 -0.19
N VAL A 74 -0.58 -2.07 -1.24
CA VAL A 74 -0.88 -2.43 -2.63
C VAL A 74 0.38 -3.02 -3.22
N SER A 75 0.26 -4.14 -3.91
CA SER A 75 1.41 -4.83 -4.49
C SER A 75 1.12 -5.40 -5.87
N ARG A 76 2.07 -5.20 -6.79
CA ARG A 76 2.13 -5.91 -8.08
C ARG A 76 2.84 -7.25 -7.98
N ARG A 77 3.52 -7.50 -6.87
CA ARG A 77 3.93 -8.86 -6.52
C ARG A 77 2.65 -9.50 -6.03
N THR A 78 2.20 -10.61 -6.60
CA THR A 78 1.14 -11.39 -5.95
C THR A 78 1.70 -11.97 -4.66
N VAL A 79 1.77 -11.16 -3.59
CA VAL A 79 2.42 -11.50 -2.32
C VAL A 79 1.70 -12.66 -1.63
N PHE A 80 0.48 -12.98 -2.05
CA PHE A 80 -0.36 -13.99 -1.39
C PHE A 80 -0.31 -15.38 -2.04
N TYR A 81 0.41 -15.55 -3.16
CA TYR A 81 0.68 -16.85 -3.78
C TYR A 81 2.15 -16.96 -4.14
N ARG A 82 2.88 -17.85 -3.45
CA ARG A 82 4.22 -18.42 -3.72
C ARG A 82 5.08 -17.72 -4.79
N ALA A 83 6.32 -17.35 -4.43
CA ALA A 83 7.33 -16.82 -5.37
C ALA A 83 7.37 -17.61 -6.69
N GLY A 84 7.27 -16.90 -7.81
CA GLY A 84 7.30 -17.49 -9.15
C GLY A 84 5.91 -17.70 -9.78
N ARG A 85 5.24 -16.60 -10.12
CA ARG A 85 4.38 -16.55 -11.30
C ARG A 85 4.75 -15.31 -12.10
N GLU A 86 5.49 -15.51 -13.19
CA GLU A 86 5.47 -14.58 -14.31
C GLU A 86 4.04 -14.48 -14.84
N GLY A 87 3.58 -13.28 -15.17
CA GLY A 87 2.33 -13.09 -15.91
C GLY A 87 1.25 -12.27 -15.22
N LEU A 88 1.59 -11.15 -14.57
CA LEU A 88 0.59 -10.09 -14.36
C LEU A 88 0.81 -9.01 -15.41
N ALA A 89 -0.15 -8.85 -16.31
CA ALA A 89 -0.33 -7.58 -16.99
C ALA A 89 -1.04 -6.64 -16.00
N ALA A 90 -0.47 -5.46 -15.73
CA ALA A 90 -1.12 -4.43 -14.95
C ALA A 90 -1.43 -3.26 -15.88
N HIS A 91 -2.69 -2.84 -15.91
CA HIS A 91 -3.11 -1.60 -16.57
C HIS A 91 -3.77 -0.63 -15.58
N GLU A 92 -4.10 -1.10 -14.39
CA GLU A 92 -4.78 -0.25 -13.42
C GLU A 92 -3.77 0.61 -12.66
N PRO A 93 -3.89 1.95 -12.75
CA PRO A 93 -2.93 2.85 -12.16
C PRO A 93 -3.05 2.81 -10.64
N VAL A 94 -1.91 2.77 -9.96
CA VAL A 94 -1.84 2.94 -8.50
C VAL A 94 -1.28 4.34 -8.26
N VAL A 95 -2.14 5.22 -7.78
CA VAL A 95 -1.89 6.66 -7.78
C VAL A 95 -1.66 7.16 -6.36
N PHE A 96 -0.60 7.94 -6.16
CA PHE A 96 -0.40 8.75 -4.96
C PHE A 96 -0.12 10.18 -5.37
N ALA A 97 -0.88 11.14 -4.85
CA ALA A 97 -0.76 12.56 -5.20
C ALA A 97 -0.76 12.82 -6.73
N GLY A 98 -1.55 12.06 -7.49
CA GLY A 98 -1.62 12.16 -8.95
C GLY A 98 -0.51 11.43 -9.73
N VAL A 99 0.46 10.83 -9.03
CA VAL A 99 1.58 10.08 -9.63
C VAL A 99 1.27 8.59 -9.65
N ASP A 100 1.40 7.94 -10.82
CA ASP A 100 1.36 6.47 -10.91
C ASP A 100 2.67 5.90 -10.35
N VAL A 101 2.60 5.33 -9.15
CA VAL A 101 3.79 4.90 -8.41
C VAL A 101 4.39 3.58 -8.93
N PHE A 102 3.70 2.85 -9.81
CA PHE A 102 4.17 1.56 -10.31
C PHE A 102 4.49 1.51 -11.81
N GLU A 103 3.89 2.38 -12.63
CA GLU A 103 4.23 2.47 -14.06
C GLU A 103 5.43 3.39 -14.32
N TRP A 104 5.58 4.46 -13.55
CA TRP A 104 6.71 5.37 -13.71
C TRP A 104 7.98 4.74 -13.18
N THR A 105 9.13 5.19 -13.69
CA THR A 105 10.41 4.80 -13.11
C THR A 105 10.50 5.33 -11.67
N ALA A 106 11.23 4.63 -10.81
CA ALA A 106 11.42 5.08 -9.43
C ALA A 106 12.03 6.49 -9.36
N GLU A 107 12.86 6.86 -10.33
CA GLU A 107 13.46 8.18 -10.44
C GLU A 107 12.42 9.27 -10.78
N GLU A 108 11.53 9.01 -11.74
CA GLU A 108 10.45 9.92 -12.10
C GLU A 108 9.48 10.14 -10.93
N VAL A 109 9.09 9.06 -10.25
CA VAL A 109 8.22 9.15 -9.07
C VAL A 109 8.87 10.00 -7.99
N VAL A 110 10.13 9.72 -7.64
CA VAL A 110 10.87 10.47 -6.62
C VAL A 110 11.04 11.93 -7.01
N ALA A 111 11.39 12.22 -8.27
CA ALA A 111 11.56 13.58 -8.75
C ALA A 111 10.25 14.37 -8.70
N CYS A 112 9.14 13.76 -9.13
CA CYS A 112 7.82 14.40 -9.10
C CYS A 112 7.36 14.69 -7.67
N LEU A 113 7.45 13.70 -6.78
CA LEU A 113 7.04 13.89 -5.39
C LEU A 113 7.87 14.97 -4.68
N ARG A 114 9.18 15.05 -4.97
CA ARG A 114 10.04 16.13 -4.46
C ARG A 114 9.65 17.49 -5.05
N SER A 115 9.35 17.58 -6.34
CA SER A 115 8.93 18.84 -6.96
C SER A 115 7.59 19.34 -6.41
N ASP A 116 6.73 18.42 -6.00
CA ASP A 116 5.43 18.73 -5.38
C ASP A 116 5.54 19.05 -3.88
N GLY A 117 6.77 19.06 -3.33
CA GLY A 117 7.06 19.48 -1.97
C GLY A 117 7.00 18.38 -0.92
N HIS A 118 6.89 17.11 -1.33
CA HIS A 118 6.94 16.00 -0.37
C HIS A 118 8.36 15.77 0.15
N GLU A 119 8.47 15.45 1.44
CA GLU A 119 9.72 14.96 2.03
C GLU A 119 9.99 13.52 1.58
N VAL A 120 11.08 13.29 0.84
CA VAL A 120 11.41 11.98 0.27
C VAL A 120 12.79 11.50 0.72
N SER A 121 12.80 10.40 1.49
CA SER A 121 14.02 9.71 1.93
C SER A 121 14.21 8.40 1.16
N GLU A 122 15.41 8.19 0.60
CA GLU A 122 15.72 7.00 -0.20
C GLU A 122 16.70 6.06 0.52
N ARG A 123 16.45 4.76 0.40
CA ARG A 123 17.36 3.65 0.70
C ARG A 123 17.45 2.77 -0.54
N THR A 124 18.35 1.78 -0.53
CA THR A 124 18.58 0.90 -1.69
C THR A 124 17.29 0.31 -2.27
N GLN A 125 16.41 -0.22 -1.41
CA GLN A 125 15.16 -0.88 -1.83
C GLN A 125 13.88 -0.16 -1.41
N ILE A 126 13.99 0.91 -0.61
CA ILE A 126 12.83 1.56 0.02
C ILE A 126 12.91 3.06 -0.21
N VAL A 127 11.81 3.66 -0.64
CA VAL A 127 11.61 5.11 -0.65
C VAL A 127 10.49 5.45 0.33
N ARG A 128 10.75 6.39 1.23
CA ARG A 128 9.75 6.91 2.17
C ARG A 128 9.32 8.30 1.76
N VAL A 129 8.02 8.54 1.76
CA VAL A 129 7.39 9.82 1.44
C VAL A 129 6.65 10.27 2.70
N GLY A 130 7.22 11.26 3.39
CA GLY A 130 6.79 11.65 4.73
C GLY A 130 6.83 10.48 5.73
N ALA A 131 5.87 10.49 6.66
CA ALA A 131 5.69 9.43 7.66
C ALA A 131 4.74 8.30 7.21
N GLU A 132 4.05 8.48 6.09
CA GLU A 132 2.83 7.72 5.77
C GLU A 132 3.03 6.69 4.67
N LEU A 133 3.86 6.97 3.66
CA LEU A 133 4.02 6.11 2.49
C LEU A 133 5.43 5.53 2.39
N CYS A 134 5.50 4.20 2.26
CA CYS A 134 6.72 3.48 1.90
C CYS A 134 6.54 2.78 0.55
N LEU A 135 7.43 3.04 -0.40
CA LEU A 135 7.49 2.39 -1.71
C LEU A 135 8.66 1.42 -1.75
N TYR A 136 8.43 0.20 -2.25
CA TYR A 136 9.43 -0.87 -2.28
C TYR A 136 9.76 -1.28 -3.72
N ARG A 137 11.05 -1.43 -3.99
CA ARG A 137 11.61 -2.01 -5.23
C ARG A 137 12.48 -3.21 -4.86
N TRP A 138 11.87 -4.38 -4.80
CA TRP A 138 12.55 -5.59 -4.32
C TRP A 138 13.70 -6.04 -5.20
N ASP A 139 13.61 -5.77 -6.50
CA ASP A 139 14.59 -6.18 -7.51
C ASP A 139 15.83 -5.25 -7.57
N GLY A 140 15.92 -4.28 -6.65
CA GLY A 140 17.09 -3.44 -6.44
C GLY A 140 16.98 -2.02 -7.01
N PRO A 141 18.06 -1.24 -6.91
CA PRO A 141 18.09 0.16 -7.35
C PRO A 141 17.87 0.28 -8.87
N GLY A 142 17.22 1.35 -9.30
CA GLY A 142 16.89 1.60 -10.71
C GLY A 142 15.73 0.77 -11.27
N ARG A 143 15.08 -0.07 -10.46
CA ARG A 143 13.86 -0.79 -10.82
C ARG A 143 12.61 -0.01 -10.42
N PRO A 144 11.47 -0.18 -11.14
CA PRO A 144 10.18 0.36 -10.73
C PRO A 144 9.80 -0.11 -9.33
N PHE A 145 8.91 0.64 -8.67
CA PHE A 145 8.31 0.17 -7.44
C PHE A 145 7.32 -0.97 -7.72
N THR A 146 7.15 -1.81 -6.72
CA THR A 146 6.39 -3.06 -6.80
C THR A 146 5.41 -3.21 -5.65
N ASP A 147 5.67 -2.53 -4.54
CA ASP A 147 4.76 -2.46 -3.40
C ASP A 147 4.71 -1.03 -2.87
N ALA A 148 3.53 -0.65 -2.38
CA ALA A 148 3.26 0.61 -1.72
C ALA A 148 2.54 0.31 -0.40
N TRP A 149 3.08 0.85 0.69
CA TRP A 149 2.56 0.66 2.04
C TRP A 149 2.17 2.02 2.60
N LEU A 150 0.89 2.19 2.87
CA LEU A 150 0.30 3.41 3.38
C LEU A 150 -0.15 3.19 4.82
N SER A 151 0.53 3.81 5.76
CA SER A 151 0.25 3.73 7.19
C SER A 151 -0.36 5.03 7.70
N ARG A 152 -1.27 4.91 8.66
CA ARG A 152 -1.79 6.05 9.41
C ARG A 152 -0.59 6.74 10.07
N PRO A 153 -0.50 8.08 10.05
CA PRO A 153 0.47 8.79 10.87
C PRO A 153 0.31 8.33 12.31
N TYR A 154 1.36 7.79 12.90
CA TYR A 154 1.41 7.65 14.36
C TYR A 154 1.48 9.08 14.92
N PRO A 155 0.53 9.52 15.75
CA PRO A 155 0.65 10.81 16.41
C PRO A 155 1.86 10.77 17.34
N ASP A 156 2.93 11.47 16.95
CA ASP A 156 4.07 11.88 17.78
C ASP A 156 4.67 10.83 18.72
N ASP A 157 4.76 9.57 18.31
CA ASP A 157 5.52 8.55 19.03
C ASP A 157 6.88 8.31 18.35
N PRO A 158 7.98 8.94 18.84
CA PRO A 158 9.32 8.72 18.30
C PRO A 158 9.82 7.28 18.49
N ASP A 159 9.16 6.51 19.36
CA ASP A 159 9.43 5.11 19.66
C ASP A 159 8.40 4.16 19.02
N ALA A 160 7.41 4.69 18.29
CA ALA A 160 6.54 3.85 17.48
C ALA A 160 7.45 2.97 16.63
N PRO A 161 7.20 1.65 16.57
CA PRO A 161 7.96 0.79 15.69
C PRO A 161 7.66 1.27 14.28
N GLN A 162 8.47 2.21 13.78
CA GLN A 162 8.62 2.46 12.37
C GLN A 162 8.96 1.09 11.85
N TYR A 163 7.98 0.38 11.27
CA TYR A 163 8.12 -1.02 10.92
C TYR A 163 9.49 -1.17 10.26
N ARG A 164 10.44 -1.72 11.03
CA ARG A 164 11.80 -1.94 10.57
C ARG A 164 11.66 -3.20 9.74
N ILE A 165 11.17 -3.02 8.52
CA ILE A 165 11.39 -3.96 7.44
C ILE A 165 12.87 -3.88 7.08
#